data_AF-A0A179D576-F1
#
_entry.id   AF-A0A179D576-F1
#
_cell.length_a   1.000
_cell.length_b   1.000
_cell.length_c   1.000
_cell.angle_alpha   90.00
_cell.angle_beta   90.00
_cell.angle_gamma   90.00
#
_symmetry.space_group_name_H-M   'P 1'
#
loop_
_entity.id
_entity.type
_entity.pdbx_description
1 polymer ?
#
loop_
_entity_poly.entity_id
_entity_poly.type
_entity_poly.pdbx_seq_one_letter_code
_entity_poly.pdbx_strand_id
1 'polypeptide(L)'
;MKRAIRWLPFILGLTLAIFLCYKLNLKEKSREAPMEVGRVTFQRQESVVPLQMVELPRPKPLEARDIRRAAKKSSVQVKLRSRARESSGKRVLGNRSNEPVIVAEYGLPFEKYLEYMRRLGAQVVVYDVEKGRFVCSILLDGTLLPNPSLKGYSPRARRLTSDFPNREQVFQQVRELFGPGDYEILLLLPQEVEERFLREIKKALESFGYSWWDVLSVKIRYEEDIQGLEIILKEIFTPGKRVVVNYVFKGY
;
A
#
# COMPACT_ATOMS: atom_id res chain seq x y z
N MET A 1 -36.17 -15.97 50.46
CA MET A 1 -34.87 -15.69 49.81
C MET A 1 -33.67 -16.44 50.46
N LYS A 2 -33.80 -17.71 50.87
CA LYS A 2 -32.70 -18.48 51.51
C LYS A 2 -32.15 -19.67 50.69
N ARG A 3 -32.64 -19.89 49.47
CA ARG A 3 -32.23 -21.04 48.62
C ARG A 3 -31.11 -20.75 47.62
N ALA A 4 -30.81 -19.47 47.35
CA ALA A 4 -29.78 -19.08 46.37
C ALA A 4 -28.33 -19.24 46.88
N ILE A 5 -28.13 -19.29 48.20
CA ILE A 5 -26.78 -19.34 48.80
C ILE A 5 -26.18 -20.77 48.73
N ARG A 6 -27.00 -21.79 48.46
CA ARG A 6 -26.55 -23.20 48.50
C ARG A 6 -25.69 -23.61 47.29
N TRP A 7 -25.70 -22.82 46.21
CA TRP A 7 -24.97 -23.12 44.96
C TRP A 7 -23.67 -22.34 44.79
N LEU A 8 -23.43 -21.32 45.61
CA LEU A 8 -22.21 -20.52 45.61
C LEU A 8 -20.91 -21.35 45.75
N PRO A 9 -20.81 -22.37 46.64
CA PRO A 9 -19.58 -23.15 46.74
C PRO A 9 -19.34 -24.01 45.49
N PHE A 10 -20.39 -24.41 44.77
CA PHE A 10 -20.27 -25.22 43.56
C PHE A 10 -19.73 -24.38 42.39
N ILE A 11 -20.21 -23.14 42.25
CA ILE A 11 -19.74 -22.20 41.22
C ILE A 11 -18.28 -21.82 41.48
N LEU A 12 -17.90 -21.56 42.73
CA LEU A 12 -16.52 -21.27 43.11
C LEU A 12 -15.57 -22.46 42.89
N GLY A 13 -16.04 -23.68 43.16
CA GLY A 13 -15.27 -24.90 42.86
C GLY A 13 -15.03 -25.09 41.36
N LEU A 14 -16.06 -24.83 40.54
CA LEU A 14 -15.97 -24.96 39.09
C LEU A 14 -15.01 -23.93 38.48
N THR A 15 -15.06 -22.67 38.93
CA THR A 15 -14.16 -21.62 38.42
C THR A 15 -12.70 -21.87 38.83
N LEU A 16 -12.46 -22.37 40.05
CA LEU A 16 -11.11 -22.76 40.49
C LEU A 16 -10.55 -23.93 39.67
N ALA A 17 -11.37 -24.93 39.37
CA ALA A 17 -10.98 -26.08 38.55
C ALA A 17 -10.63 -25.66 37.10
N ILE A 18 -11.44 -24.79 36.49
CA ILE A 18 -11.15 -24.24 35.15
C ILE A 18 -9.84 -23.45 35.16
N PHE A 19 -9.61 -22.63 36.19
CA PHE A 19 -8.38 -21.84 36.32
C PHE A 19 -7.13 -22.72 36.49
N LEU A 20 -7.23 -23.79 37.29
CA LEU A 20 -6.15 -24.77 37.46
C LEU A 20 -5.85 -25.51 36.16
N CYS A 21 -6.87 -25.98 35.43
CA CYS A 21 -6.69 -26.61 34.12
C CYS A 21 -6.01 -25.66 33.11
N TYR A 22 -6.39 -24.38 33.10
CA TYR A 22 -5.77 -23.39 32.22
C TYR A 22 -4.30 -23.15 32.56
N LYS A 23 -3.95 -23.05 33.85
CA LYS A 23 -2.56 -22.87 34.30
C LYS A 23 -1.69 -24.10 34.02
N LEU A 24 -2.24 -25.31 34.10
CA LEU A 24 -1.51 -26.54 33.77
C LEU A 24 -1.23 -26.64 32.27
N ASN A 25 -2.20 -26.28 31.42
CA ASN A 25 -2.05 -26.30 29.95
C ASN A 25 -1.01 -25.26 29.46
N LEU A 26 -0.91 -24.11 30.14
CA LEU A 26 0.16 -23.13 29.92
C LEU A 26 1.57 -23.67 30.24
N LYS A 27 1.70 -24.65 31.15
CA LYS A 27 2.99 -25.21 31.56
C LYS A 27 3.50 -26.29 30.60
N GLU A 28 2.61 -26.99 29.90
CA GLU A 28 2.99 -27.93 28.83
C GLU A 28 3.47 -27.20 27.58
N LYS A 29 2.89 -26.04 27.26
CA LYS A 29 3.30 -25.24 26.09
C LYS A 29 4.68 -24.58 26.20
N SER A 30 5.34 -24.69 27.36
CA SER A 30 6.72 -24.20 27.58
C SER A 30 7.76 -25.33 27.71
N ARG A 31 7.37 -26.58 27.43
CA ARG A 31 8.28 -27.73 27.31
C ARG A 31 8.38 -28.20 25.86
N GLU A 32 8.57 -27.28 24.93
CA GLU A 32 9.26 -27.64 23.70
C GLU A 32 10.76 -27.74 24.03
N ALA A 33 11.33 -28.91 23.77
CA ALA A 33 12.72 -29.24 24.04
C ALA A 33 13.66 -28.18 23.43
N PRO A 34 14.81 -27.88 24.06
CA PRO A 34 15.84 -27.11 23.39
C PRO A 34 16.24 -27.90 22.15
N MET A 35 15.85 -27.42 20.98
CA MET A 35 16.46 -27.84 19.73
C MET A 35 17.97 -27.61 19.91
N GLU A 36 18.77 -28.65 19.77
CA GLU A 36 20.21 -28.52 19.63
C GLU A 36 20.45 -27.65 18.40
N VAL A 37 20.63 -26.35 18.64
CA VAL A 37 21.20 -25.44 17.66
C VAL A 37 22.67 -25.83 17.60
N GLY A 38 22.96 -26.80 16.74
CA GLY A 38 24.31 -26.98 16.23
C GLY A 38 24.82 -25.59 15.87
N ARG A 39 25.93 -25.18 16.49
CA ARG A 39 26.65 -23.98 16.12
C ARG A 39 27.15 -24.18 14.69
N VAL A 40 26.26 -23.97 13.73
CA VAL A 40 26.64 -23.59 12.37
C VAL A 40 27.10 -22.16 12.53
N THR A 41 28.41 -22.02 12.70
CA THR A 41 29.11 -20.78 12.43
C THR A 41 28.78 -20.43 11.00
N PHE A 42 27.71 -19.65 10.79
CA PHE A 42 27.52 -18.95 9.54
C PHE A 42 28.67 -17.95 9.48
N GLN A 43 29.77 -18.38 8.86
CA GLN A 43 30.65 -17.43 8.21
C GLN A 43 29.72 -16.62 7.31
N ARG A 44 29.53 -15.35 7.70
CA ARG A 44 28.98 -14.34 6.84
C ARG A 44 29.96 -14.21 5.68
N GLN A 45 29.83 -15.09 4.68
CA GLN A 45 30.26 -14.77 3.34
C GLN A 45 29.36 -13.61 2.93
N GLU A 46 29.86 -12.39 3.18
CA GLU A 46 29.64 -11.31 2.24
C GLU A 46 30.20 -11.81 0.90
N SER A 47 29.41 -12.63 0.19
CA SER A 47 29.56 -12.75 -1.24
C SER A 47 29.15 -11.37 -1.75
N VAL A 48 30.13 -10.47 -1.80
CA VAL A 48 30.15 -9.39 -2.77
C VAL A 48 30.03 -10.10 -4.10
N VAL A 49 28.80 -10.34 -4.55
CA VAL A 49 28.55 -10.75 -5.93
C VAL A 49 29.12 -9.58 -6.73
N PRO A 50 30.21 -9.75 -7.49
CA PRO A 50 30.67 -8.69 -8.35
C PRO A 50 29.50 -8.38 -9.27
N LEU A 51 28.98 -7.15 -9.17
CA LEU A 51 28.03 -6.61 -10.13
C LEU A 51 28.71 -6.71 -11.49
N GLN A 52 28.38 -7.75 -12.27
CA GLN A 52 28.68 -7.77 -13.68
C GLN A 52 27.78 -6.69 -14.29
N MET A 53 28.36 -5.50 -14.47
CA MET A 53 27.80 -4.47 -15.33
C MET A 53 27.79 -5.05 -16.75
N VAL A 54 26.70 -5.75 -17.10
CA VAL A 54 26.43 -6.04 -18.50
C VAL A 54 25.99 -4.72 -19.11
N GLU A 55 26.94 -4.04 -19.77
CA GLU A 55 26.61 -2.95 -20.69
C GLU A 55 25.78 -3.55 -21.83
N LEU A 56 24.46 -3.49 -21.67
CA LEU A 56 23.55 -3.78 -22.77
C LEU A 56 23.85 -2.79 -23.92
N PRO A 57 23.90 -3.26 -25.17
CA PRO A 57 24.14 -2.38 -26.31
C PRO A 57 23.13 -1.24 -26.30
N ARG A 58 23.65 0.00 -26.34
CA ARG A 58 22.86 1.23 -26.31
C ARG A 58 21.71 1.13 -27.32
N PRO A 59 20.44 1.15 -26.90
CA PRO A 59 19.34 1.24 -27.85
C PRO A 59 19.50 2.55 -28.63
N LYS A 60 19.33 2.47 -29.95
CA LYS A 60 19.35 3.62 -30.85
C LYS A 60 18.48 4.74 -30.26
N PRO A 61 18.90 6.01 -30.33
CA PRO A 61 18.15 7.12 -29.76
C PRO A 61 16.77 7.18 -30.43
N LEU A 62 15.76 6.67 -29.76
CA LEU A 62 14.37 6.91 -30.11
C LEU A 62 14.12 8.39 -29.82
N GLU A 63 13.73 9.12 -30.86
CA GLU A 63 13.45 10.55 -30.78
C GLU A 63 12.54 10.85 -29.59
N ALA A 64 12.87 11.89 -28.83
CA ALA A 64 12.22 12.29 -27.58
C ALA A 64 10.70 12.56 -27.69
N ARG A 65 10.14 12.48 -28.90
CA ARG A 65 8.73 12.66 -29.22
C ARG A 65 7.88 11.41 -28.93
N ASP A 66 8.44 10.21 -29.07
CA ASP A 66 7.67 8.96 -28.94
C ASP A 66 7.62 8.41 -27.51
N ILE A 67 8.67 8.63 -26.71
CA ILE A 67 8.69 8.27 -25.28
C ILE A 67 7.64 9.08 -24.50
N ARG A 68 7.41 10.34 -24.90
CA ARG A 68 6.36 11.20 -24.32
C ARG A 68 4.94 10.73 -24.66
N ARG A 69 4.73 9.94 -25.72
CA ARG A 69 3.40 9.39 -26.07
C ARG A 69 3.09 8.10 -25.32
N ALA A 70 4.08 7.25 -25.05
CA ALA A 70 3.90 6.02 -24.28
C ALA A 70 3.69 6.29 -22.77
N ALA A 71 4.47 7.22 -22.18
CA ALA A 71 4.28 7.60 -20.77
C ALA A 71 2.92 8.29 -20.53
N LYS A 72 2.44 9.08 -21.49
CA LYS A 72 1.18 9.82 -21.42
C LYS A 72 -0.08 8.95 -21.56
N LYS A 73 0.06 7.69 -22.01
CA LYS A 73 -1.03 6.70 -21.99
C LYS A 73 -1.20 5.98 -20.65
N SER A 74 -0.16 5.94 -19.79
CA SER A 74 -0.28 5.39 -18.43
C SER A 74 -0.48 6.47 -17.36
N SER A 75 -0.05 7.70 -17.61
CA SER A 75 -0.36 8.86 -16.79
C SER A 75 -1.11 9.90 -17.62
N VAL A 76 -2.44 9.80 -17.67
CA VAL A 76 -3.29 10.90 -18.14
C VAL A 76 -3.13 12.04 -17.16
N GLN A 77 -2.19 12.95 -17.44
CA GLN A 77 -2.10 14.23 -16.77
C GLN A 77 -3.27 15.10 -17.25
N VAL A 78 -4.35 15.12 -16.47
CA VAL A 78 -5.44 16.07 -16.66
C VAL A 78 -4.92 17.46 -16.28
N LYS A 79 -4.65 18.32 -17.26
CA LYS A 79 -4.41 19.75 -17.03
C LYS A 79 -5.77 20.43 -16.78
N LEU A 80 -6.20 20.49 -15.52
CA LEU A 80 -7.37 21.28 -15.12
C LEU A 80 -6.97 22.77 -15.02
N ARG A 81 -7.58 23.60 -15.87
CA ARG A 81 -7.51 25.06 -15.79
C ARG A 81 -8.20 25.52 -14.50
N SER A 82 -7.43 26.12 -13.61
CA SER A 82 -7.92 26.67 -12.36
C SER A 82 -8.80 27.90 -12.59
N ARG A 83 -10.09 27.82 -12.22
CA ARG A 83 -10.87 28.99 -11.76
C ARG A 83 -11.27 28.76 -10.31
N ALA A 84 -11.04 29.80 -9.52
CA ALA A 84 -11.11 29.82 -8.08
C ALA A 84 -12.49 29.45 -7.52
N ARG A 85 -12.48 28.68 -6.42
CA ARG A 85 -13.24 28.95 -5.19
C ARG A 85 -12.68 28.09 -4.07
N GLU A 86 -12.14 28.76 -3.06
CA GLU A 86 -11.75 28.17 -1.78
C GLU A 86 -13.02 27.78 -1.01
N SER A 87 -13.20 26.48 -0.77
CA SER A 87 -13.83 25.92 0.43
C SER A 87 -13.80 24.39 0.36
N SER A 88 -13.32 23.76 1.44
CA SER A 88 -13.65 22.37 1.83
C SER A 88 -13.33 21.21 0.87
N GLY A 89 -12.17 21.20 0.23
CA GLY A 89 -11.67 19.98 -0.43
C GLY A 89 -10.16 20.01 -0.49
N LYS A 90 -9.48 19.08 0.21
CA LYS A 90 -8.03 18.87 0.03
C LYS A 90 -7.78 18.82 -1.48
N ARG A 91 -6.93 19.72 -1.99
CA ARG A 91 -6.43 19.71 -3.37
C ARG A 91 -5.75 18.36 -3.62
N VAL A 92 -6.50 17.37 -4.07
CA VAL A 92 -5.99 16.12 -4.59
C VAL A 92 -5.97 16.31 -6.09
N LEU A 93 -4.83 16.74 -6.62
CA LEU A 93 -4.39 16.54 -8.00
C LEU A 93 -3.10 17.33 -8.23
N GLY A 94 -2.00 16.58 -8.29
CA GLY A 94 -0.66 17.07 -8.61
C GLY A 94 0.30 16.92 -7.44
N ASN A 95 1.30 16.06 -7.60
CA ASN A 95 2.57 16.17 -6.87
C ASN A 95 3.06 17.63 -7.00
N ARG A 96 2.71 18.48 -6.04
CA ARG A 96 3.31 19.81 -5.88
C ARG A 96 4.60 19.74 -5.08
N SER A 97 4.99 18.55 -4.64
CA SER A 97 6.29 18.26 -4.07
C SER A 97 7.21 17.73 -5.16
N ASN A 98 8.50 18.09 -5.10
CA ASN A 98 9.59 17.52 -5.91
C ASN A 98 9.85 16.04 -5.56
N GLU A 99 8.83 15.29 -5.15
CA GLU A 99 8.92 13.89 -4.80
C GLU A 99 8.85 13.00 -6.06
N PRO A 100 9.59 11.88 -6.09
CA PRO A 100 9.50 10.89 -7.13
C PRO A 100 8.06 10.39 -7.31
N VAL A 101 7.67 10.23 -8.57
CA VAL A 101 6.44 9.50 -8.93
C VAL A 101 6.66 8.03 -8.61
N ILE A 102 5.72 7.41 -7.90
CA ILE A 102 5.79 5.99 -7.54
C ILE A 102 4.83 5.25 -8.46
N VAL A 103 5.38 4.36 -9.28
CA VAL A 103 4.63 3.49 -10.20
C VAL A 103 4.64 2.09 -9.61
N ALA A 104 3.46 1.53 -9.37
CA ALA A 104 3.33 0.22 -8.76
C ALA A 104 2.92 -0.86 -9.78
N GLU A 105 3.48 -2.05 -9.60
CA GLU A 105 3.02 -3.30 -10.21
C GLU A 105 2.48 -4.24 -9.12
N TYR A 106 1.46 -5.02 -9.46
CA TYR A 106 0.86 -5.99 -8.57
C TYR A 106 1.36 -7.39 -8.93
N GLY A 107 2.27 -7.93 -8.13
CA GLY A 107 2.73 -9.33 -8.21
C GLY A 107 1.84 -10.30 -7.43
N LEU A 108 0.68 -9.86 -6.96
CA LEU A 108 -0.34 -10.60 -6.22
C LEU A 108 -1.73 -10.28 -6.79
N PRO A 109 -2.76 -11.12 -6.54
CA PRO A 109 -4.15 -10.77 -6.87
C PRO A 109 -4.53 -9.40 -6.31
N PHE A 110 -5.22 -8.60 -7.12
CA PHE A 110 -5.52 -7.21 -6.77
C PHE A 110 -6.45 -7.10 -5.55
N GLU A 111 -7.35 -8.06 -5.36
CA GLU A 111 -8.22 -8.19 -4.19
C GLU A 111 -7.40 -8.36 -2.90
N LYS A 112 -6.36 -9.20 -2.94
CA LYS A 112 -5.45 -9.37 -1.80
C LYS A 112 -4.68 -8.08 -1.51
N TYR A 113 -4.20 -7.38 -2.55
CA TYR A 113 -3.57 -6.07 -2.38
C TYR A 113 -4.49 -5.07 -1.68
N LEU A 114 -5.76 -4.99 -2.12
CA LEU A 114 -6.75 -4.13 -1.47
C LEU A 114 -7.00 -4.52 -0.02
N GLU A 115 -7.06 -5.81 0.29
CA GLU A 115 -7.23 -6.31 1.65
C GLU A 115 -6.06 -5.87 2.55
N TYR A 116 -4.81 -6.08 2.12
CA TYR A 116 -3.63 -5.62 2.85
C TYR A 116 -3.67 -4.11 3.09
N MET A 117 -3.95 -3.32 2.06
CA MET A 117 -4.02 -1.86 2.20
C MET A 117 -5.13 -1.42 3.16
N ARG A 118 -6.30 -2.05 3.13
CA ARG A 118 -7.40 -1.75 4.06
C ARG A 118 -7.06 -2.12 5.50
N ARG A 119 -6.32 -3.21 5.75
CA ARG A 119 -5.79 -3.55 7.08
C ARG A 119 -4.85 -2.47 7.62
N LEU A 120 -4.13 -1.78 6.74
CA LEU A 120 -3.33 -0.59 7.07
C LEU A 120 -4.18 0.70 7.20
N GLY A 121 -5.50 0.60 7.17
CA GLY A 121 -6.42 1.74 7.30
C GLY A 121 -6.67 2.51 6.01
N ALA A 122 -6.25 1.98 4.85
CA ALA A 122 -6.52 2.63 3.56
C ALA A 122 -8.01 2.71 3.26
N GLN A 123 -8.42 3.81 2.63
CA GLN A 123 -9.79 4.04 2.19
C GLN A 123 -9.84 4.08 0.67
N VAL A 124 -10.75 3.29 0.09
CA VAL A 124 -11.07 3.36 -1.33
C VAL A 124 -12.17 4.40 -1.51
N VAL A 125 -11.97 5.35 -2.41
CA VAL A 125 -12.88 6.48 -2.66
C VAL A 125 -13.11 6.66 -4.15
N VAL A 126 -14.27 7.23 -4.49
CA VAL A 126 -14.59 7.67 -5.85
C VAL A 126 -14.44 9.18 -5.93
N TYR A 127 -13.74 9.63 -6.97
CA TYR A 127 -13.48 11.03 -7.27
C TYR A 127 -14.16 11.42 -8.58
N ASP A 128 -14.96 12.49 -8.54
CA ASP A 128 -15.56 13.12 -9.70
C ASP A 128 -14.53 14.11 -10.29
N VAL A 129 -13.94 13.75 -11.43
CA VAL A 129 -12.87 14.50 -12.09
C VAL A 129 -13.39 15.84 -12.62
N GLU A 130 -14.61 15.85 -13.14
CA GLU A 130 -15.23 17.05 -13.72
C GLU A 130 -15.55 18.07 -12.62
N LYS A 131 -16.14 17.62 -11.52
CA LYS A 131 -16.54 18.49 -10.38
C LYS A 131 -15.41 18.71 -9.38
N GLY A 132 -14.31 17.98 -9.50
CA GLY A 132 -13.13 18.12 -8.65
C GLY A 132 -13.35 17.76 -7.18
N ARG A 133 -14.12 16.70 -6.89
CA ARG A 133 -14.51 16.34 -5.51
C ARG A 133 -14.61 14.84 -5.29
N PHE A 134 -14.40 14.41 -4.05
CA PHE A 134 -14.72 13.05 -3.61
C PHE A 134 -16.22 12.90 -3.40
N VAL A 135 -16.81 11.82 -3.91
CA VAL A 135 -18.27 11.61 -3.84
C VAL A 135 -18.67 10.55 -2.83
N CYS A 136 -17.98 9.41 -2.81
CA CYS A 136 -18.24 8.32 -1.88
C CYS A 136 -16.97 7.53 -1.54
N SER A 137 -17.05 6.71 -0.50
CA SER A 137 -16.10 5.64 -0.22
C SER A 137 -16.71 4.28 -0.51
N ILE A 138 -15.87 3.32 -0.91
CA ILE A 138 -16.26 1.95 -1.23
C ILE A 138 -15.87 1.05 -0.05
N LEU A 139 -16.85 0.48 0.65
CA LEU A 139 -16.64 -0.45 1.75
C LEU A 139 -16.17 -1.83 1.24
N LEU A 140 -15.87 -2.75 2.16
CA LEU A 140 -15.33 -4.08 1.83
C LEU A 140 -16.37 -4.94 1.10
N ASP A 141 -17.63 -4.78 1.48
CA ASP A 141 -18.80 -5.42 0.90
C ASP A 141 -19.27 -4.76 -0.42
N GLY A 142 -18.56 -3.73 -0.89
CA GLY A 142 -18.92 -2.96 -2.08
C GLY A 142 -19.92 -1.82 -1.83
N THR A 143 -20.39 -1.65 -0.59
CA THR A 143 -21.35 -0.59 -0.24
C THR A 143 -20.73 0.80 -0.46
N LEU A 144 -21.51 1.71 -1.09
CA LEU A 144 -21.09 3.08 -1.35
C LEU A 144 -21.54 4.01 -0.21
N LEU A 145 -20.59 4.53 0.56
CA LEU A 145 -20.87 5.47 1.65
C LEU A 145 -20.61 6.91 1.17
N PRO A 146 -21.63 7.79 1.12
CA PRO A 146 -21.47 9.18 0.66
C PRO A 146 -20.61 10.02 1.62
N ASN A 147 -20.03 11.11 1.11
CA ASN A 147 -19.27 12.10 1.89
C ASN A 147 -18.13 11.48 2.72
N PRO A 148 -17.13 10.84 2.07
CA PRO A 148 -16.04 10.21 2.79
C PRO A 148 -15.23 11.23 3.59
N SER A 149 -14.91 10.89 4.85
CA SER A 149 -14.00 11.70 5.67
C SER A 149 -12.57 11.59 5.15
N LEU A 150 -11.94 12.72 4.82
CA LEU A 150 -10.56 12.78 4.32
C LEU A 150 -9.55 13.18 5.41
N LYS A 151 -10.01 13.28 6.67
CA LYS A 151 -9.16 13.65 7.81
C LYS A 151 -8.20 12.50 8.12
N GLY A 152 -6.92 12.82 8.33
CA GLY A 152 -5.89 11.81 8.62
C GLY A 152 -5.34 11.05 7.40
N TYR A 153 -5.92 11.24 6.20
CA TYR A 153 -5.42 10.63 4.96
C TYR A 153 -4.40 11.50 4.23
N SER A 154 -3.43 10.85 3.59
CA SER A 154 -2.45 11.50 2.71
C SER A 154 -3.14 12.18 1.52
N PRO A 155 -2.67 13.37 1.08
CA PRO A 155 -3.12 13.98 -0.17
C PRO A 155 -2.66 13.20 -1.42
N ARG A 156 -1.68 12.29 -1.27
CA ARG A 156 -1.19 11.43 -2.34
C ARG A 156 -2.12 10.24 -2.50
N ALA A 157 -2.93 10.28 -3.56
CA ALA A 157 -3.85 9.21 -3.91
C ALA A 157 -3.21 8.25 -4.92
N ARG A 158 -3.57 6.96 -4.84
CA ARG A 158 -3.17 5.95 -5.83
C ARG A 158 -4.37 5.65 -6.71
N ARG A 159 -4.21 5.78 -8.02
CA ARG A 159 -5.29 5.47 -8.97
C ARG A 159 -5.44 3.95 -9.07
N LEU A 160 -6.66 3.48 -8.85
CA LEU A 160 -7.04 2.07 -8.95
C LEU A 160 -8.01 1.79 -10.10
N THR A 161 -8.58 2.83 -10.73
CA THR A 161 -9.67 2.72 -11.71
C THR A 161 -9.53 1.57 -12.71
N SER A 162 -8.34 1.38 -13.28
CA SER A 162 -8.14 0.39 -14.33
C SER A 162 -8.11 -1.05 -13.80
N ASP A 163 -7.62 -1.23 -12.58
CA ASP A 163 -7.36 -2.53 -11.94
C ASP A 163 -8.49 -2.94 -10.98
N PHE A 164 -9.44 -2.04 -10.70
CA PHE A 164 -10.48 -2.26 -9.70
C PHE A 164 -11.51 -3.31 -10.15
N PRO A 165 -11.83 -4.32 -9.31
CA PRO A 165 -12.79 -5.35 -9.65
C PRO A 165 -14.20 -4.75 -9.78
N ASN A 166 -14.96 -5.20 -10.77
CA ASN A 166 -16.33 -4.75 -11.02
C ASN A 166 -16.48 -3.22 -11.19
N ARG A 167 -15.44 -2.51 -11.68
CA ARG A 167 -15.48 -1.03 -11.79
C ARG A 167 -16.70 -0.50 -12.53
N GLU A 168 -17.16 -1.21 -13.57
CA GLU A 168 -18.29 -0.75 -14.39
C GLU A 168 -19.59 -0.76 -13.58
N GLN A 169 -19.78 -1.78 -12.72
CA GLN A 169 -20.93 -1.85 -11.81
C GLN A 169 -20.85 -0.75 -10.76
N VAL A 170 -19.67 -0.50 -10.19
CA VAL A 170 -19.45 0.61 -9.25
C VAL A 170 -19.79 1.95 -9.91
N PHE A 171 -19.30 2.21 -11.12
CA PHE A 171 -19.58 3.45 -11.83
C PHE A 171 -21.04 3.60 -12.22
N GLN A 172 -21.73 2.51 -12.55
CA GLN A 172 -23.17 2.55 -12.75
C GLN A 172 -23.89 3.01 -11.47
N GLN A 173 -23.61 2.38 -10.31
CA GLN A 173 -24.22 2.75 -9.03
C GLN A 173 -23.88 4.20 -8.62
N VAL A 174 -22.64 4.64 -8.84
CA VAL A 174 -22.23 6.03 -8.57
C VAL A 174 -23.02 6.99 -9.46
N ARG A 175 -23.23 6.67 -10.73
CA ARG A 175 -24.01 7.53 -11.63
C ARG A 175 -25.48 7.61 -11.24
N GLU A 176 -26.05 6.50 -10.78
CA GLU A 176 -27.42 6.45 -10.27
C GLU A 176 -27.59 7.32 -9.01
N LEU A 177 -26.62 7.31 -8.11
CA LEU A 177 -26.68 8.06 -6.84
C LEU A 177 -26.25 9.52 -6.94
N PHE A 178 -25.26 9.84 -7.77
CA PHE A 178 -24.59 11.16 -7.79
C PHE A 178 -24.70 11.89 -9.14
N GLY A 179 -25.37 11.29 -10.12
CA GLY A 179 -25.57 11.83 -11.46
C GLY A 179 -24.44 11.49 -12.44
N PRO A 180 -24.49 12.00 -13.69
CA PRO A 180 -23.42 11.79 -14.65
C PRO A 180 -22.13 12.51 -14.24
N GLY A 181 -20.99 11.95 -14.67
CA GLY A 181 -19.66 12.49 -14.44
C GLY A 181 -18.55 11.57 -14.95
N ASP A 182 -17.33 12.11 -14.99
CA ASP A 182 -16.10 11.35 -15.19
C ASP A 182 -15.54 10.93 -13.82
N TYR A 183 -15.50 9.63 -13.56
CA TYR A 183 -15.21 9.08 -12.25
C TYR A 183 -13.91 8.29 -12.23
N GLU A 184 -13.14 8.48 -11.16
CA GLU A 184 -11.95 7.68 -10.87
C GLU A 184 -12.06 7.00 -9.50
N ILE A 185 -11.57 5.77 -9.41
CA ILE A 185 -11.44 5.04 -8.16
C ILE A 185 -10.01 5.22 -7.65
N LEU A 186 -9.90 5.75 -6.43
CA LEU A 186 -8.63 6.10 -5.81
C LEU A 186 -8.48 5.37 -4.47
N LEU A 187 -7.26 5.02 -4.10
CA LEU A 187 -6.88 4.57 -2.76
C LEU A 187 -6.18 5.70 -2.03
N LEU A 188 -6.66 6.01 -0.83
CA LEU A 188 -6.05 6.94 0.10
C LEU A 188 -5.43 6.14 1.24
N LEU A 189 -4.15 6.37 1.51
CA LEU A 189 -3.50 5.83 2.70
C LEU A 189 -3.61 6.80 3.88
N PRO A 190 -3.67 6.31 5.13
CA PRO A 190 -3.42 7.15 6.29
C PRO A 190 -2.06 7.84 6.15
N GLN A 191 -1.99 9.09 6.60
CA GLN A 191 -0.81 9.93 6.43
C GLN A 191 0.46 9.27 7.01
N GLU A 192 0.36 8.68 8.20
CA GLU A 192 1.47 8.00 8.87
C GLU A 192 1.99 6.79 8.07
N VAL A 193 1.09 6.04 7.43
CA VAL A 193 1.45 4.87 6.61
C VAL A 193 2.16 5.31 5.34
N GLU A 194 1.64 6.35 4.66
CA GLU A 194 2.28 6.91 3.47
C GLU A 194 3.65 7.51 3.80
N GLU A 195 3.79 8.25 4.91
CA GLU A 195 5.09 8.81 5.32
C GLU A 195 6.12 7.73 5.64
N ARG A 196 5.71 6.63 6.30
CA ARG A 196 6.58 5.47 6.52
C ARG A 196 7.00 4.86 5.19
N PHE A 197 6.08 4.74 4.24
CA PHE A 197 6.33 4.16 2.94
C PHE A 197 7.34 4.98 2.12
N LEU A 198 7.15 6.30 2.07
CA LEU A 198 8.09 7.21 1.42
C LEU A 198 9.47 7.21 2.08
N ARG A 199 9.52 7.09 3.42
CA ARG A 199 10.78 7.00 4.16
C ARG A 199 11.59 5.77 3.78
N GLU A 200 10.95 4.61 3.63
CA GLU A 200 11.64 3.39 3.23
C GLU A 200 12.16 3.49 1.79
N ILE A 201 11.36 4.00 0.86
CA ILE A 201 11.83 4.26 -0.52
C ILE A 201 13.03 5.22 -0.50
N LYS A 202 12.95 6.30 0.28
CA LYS A 202 14.04 7.28 0.40
C LYS A 202 15.33 6.63 0.88
N LYS A 203 15.27 5.81 1.94
CA LYS A 203 16.44 5.06 2.44
C LYS A 203 17.03 4.13 1.37
N ALA A 204 16.20 3.42 0.60
CA ALA A 204 16.71 2.59 -0.48
C ALA A 204 17.40 3.42 -1.56
N LEU A 205 16.80 4.54 -1.99
CA LEU A 205 17.42 5.42 -2.98
C LEU A 205 18.79 5.93 -2.49
N GLU A 206 18.88 6.35 -1.23
CA GLU A 206 20.14 6.79 -0.60
C GLU A 206 21.18 5.65 -0.56
N SER A 207 20.77 4.41 -0.29
CA SER A 207 21.67 3.24 -0.31
C SER A 207 22.24 2.94 -1.69
N PHE A 208 21.55 3.37 -2.76
CA PHE A 208 22.02 3.28 -4.15
C PHE A 208 22.73 4.57 -4.62
N GLY A 209 22.98 5.53 -3.72
CA GLY A 209 23.67 6.78 -4.05
C GLY A 209 22.80 7.80 -4.78
N TYR A 210 21.47 7.66 -4.74
CA TYR A 210 20.53 8.61 -5.33
C TYR A 210 19.96 9.56 -4.30
N SER A 211 19.98 10.85 -4.61
CA SER A 211 19.22 11.86 -3.88
C SER A 211 17.74 11.74 -4.23
N TRP A 212 16.87 11.84 -3.21
CA TRP A 212 15.41 11.83 -3.37
C TRP A 212 14.90 12.81 -4.44
N TRP A 213 15.56 13.96 -4.56
CA TRP A 213 15.16 15.06 -5.43
C TRP A 213 15.58 14.89 -6.89
N ASP A 214 16.56 14.02 -7.16
CA ASP A 214 17.11 13.79 -8.50
C ASP A 214 16.40 12.63 -9.23
N VAL A 215 15.49 11.95 -8.52
CA VAL A 215 14.73 10.81 -9.04
C VAL A 215 13.37 11.28 -9.56
N LEU A 216 13.12 11.02 -10.84
CA LEU A 216 11.85 11.37 -11.50
C LEU A 216 10.74 10.41 -11.07
N SER A 217 11.05 9.12 -11.09
CA SER A 217 10.12 8.08 -10.69
C SER A 217 10.83 6.84 -10.19
N VAL A 218 10.11 6.07 -9.40
CA VAL A 218 10.49 4.73 -8.97
C VAL A 218 9.41 3.75 -9.36
N LYS A 219 9.83 2.55 -9.74
CA LYS A 219 8.94 1.43 -10.01
C LYS A 219 9.05 0.42 -8.88
N ILE A 220 7.93 0.14 -8.25
CA ILE A 220 7.82 -0.84 -7.18
C ILE A 220 6.94 -2.00 -7.64
N ARG A 221 7.12 -3.16 -7.03
CA ARG A 221 6.24 -4.31 -7.18
C ARG A 221 5.81 -4.79 -5.81
N TYR A 222 4.51 -4.98 -5.63
CA TYR A 222 3.94 -5.61 -4.45
C TYR A 222 3.93 -7.13 -4.64
N GLU A 223 4.43 -7.88 -3.67
CA GLU A 223 4.42 -9.34 -3.67
C GLU A 223 3.90 -9.87 -2.33
N GLU A 224 3.33 -11.07 -2.34
CA GLU A 224 2.88 -11.75 -1.12
C GLU A 224 4.03 -12.59 -0.56
N ASP A 225 4.40 -12.34 0.69
CA ASP A 225 5.35 -13.14 1.48
C ASP A 225 4.61 -13.86 2.62
N ILE A 226 5.23 -14.87 3.21
CA ILE A 226 4.72 -15.64 4.36
C ILE A 226 4.32 -14.71 5.52
N GLN A 227 5.03 -13.59 5.67
CA GLN A 227 4.83 -12.63 6.75
C GLN A 227 3.90 -11.46 6.41
N GLY A 228 3.46 -11.31 5.15
CA GLY A 228 2.59 -10.19 4.75
C GLY A 228 2.90 -9.63 3.36
N LEU A 229 2.79 -8.32 3.22
CA LEU A 229 3.01 -7.65 1.94
C LEU A 229 4.47 -7.22 1.80
N GLU A 230 5.17 -7.80 0.83
CA GLU A 230 6.51 -7.39 0.44
C GLU A 230 6.43 -6.31 -0.64
N ILE A 231 7.32 -5.33 -0.54
CA ILE A 231 7.44 -4.28 -1.54
C ILE A 231 8.84 -4.35 -2.11
N ILE A 232 8.95 -4.47 -3.43
CA ILE A 232 10.22 -4.61 -4.12
C ILE A 232 10.43 -3.37 -4.99
N LEU A 233 11.46 -2.58 -4.70
CA LEU A 233 11.95 -1.56 -5.64
C LEU A 233 12.58 -2.27 -6.83
N LYS A 234 11.99 -2.11 -8.01
CA LYS A 234 12.43 -2.74 -9.26
C LYS A 234 13.27 -1.81 -10.12
N GLU A 235 12.89 -0.54 -10.20
CA GLU A 235 13.57 0.39 -11.10
C GLU A 235 13.59 1.82 -10.53
N ILE A 236 14.68 2.52 -10.80
CA ILE A 236 14.87 3.93 -10.50
C ILE A 236 15.05 4.66 -11.82
N PHE A 237 14.27 5.73 -12.02
CA PHE A 237 14.34 6.59 -13.19
C PHE A 237 14.87 7.96 -12.81
N THR A 238 16.01 8.33 -13.39
CA THR A 238 16.60 9.67 -13.29
C THR A 238 16.62 10.32 -14.68
N PRO A 239 16.93 11.62 -14.81
CA PRO A 239 17.10 12.25 -16.12
C PRO A 239 18.12 11.49 -16.97
N GLY A 240 17.65 10.88 -18.07
CA GLY A 240 18.51 10.17 -19.04
C GLY A 240 18.97 8.76 -18.65
N LYS A 241 18.56 8.22 -17.49
CA LYS A 241 18.98 6.88 -17.05
C LYS A 241 17.83 6.10 -16.42
N ARG A 242 17.81 4.79 -16.72
CA ARG A 242 16.99 3.78 -16.06
C ARG A 242 17.94 2.81 -15.37
N VAL A 243 17.71 2.57 -14.09
CA VAL A 243 18.51 1.63 -13.30
C VAL A 243 17.59 0.56 -12.75
N VAL A 244 17.88 -0.69 -13.09
CA VAL A 244 17.19 -1.84 -12.52
C VAL A 244 17.81 -2.14 -11.17
N VAL A 245 16.96 -2.23 -10.15
CA VAL A 245 17.31 -2.56 -8.78
C VAL A 245 16.40 -3.71 -8.33
N ASN A 246 16.82 -4.49 -7.34
CA ASN A 246 15.95 -5.48 -6.71
C ASN A 246 16.15 -5.36 -5.21
N TYR A 247 15.54 -4.32 -4.64
CA TYR A 247 15.64 -4.03 -3.22
C TYR A 247 14.31 -4.30 -2.53
N VAL A 248 14.36 -5.08 -1.47
CA VAL A 248 13.18 -5.53 -0.72
C VAL A 248 12.97 -4.64 0.49
N PHE A 249 11.77 -4.08 0.62
CA PHE A 249 11.27 -3.47 1.83
C PHE A 249 10.36 -4.46 2.56
N LYS A 250 10.73 -4.84 3.79
CA LYS A 250 9.84 -5.54 4.71
C LYS A 250 9.20 -4.51 5.63
N GLY A 251 7.87 -4.44 5.72
CA GLY A 251 7.31 -3.40 6.59
C GLY A 251 5.82 -3.33 6.88
N TYR A 252 4.96 -4.17 6.29
CA TYR A 252 3.51 -3.97 6.41
C TYR A 252 2.71 -5.26 6.55
#